data_AF-A0A936JEB9-F1
#
_entry.id   AF-A0A936JEB9-F1
#
_cell.length_a   1.000
_cell.length_b   1.000
_cell.length_c   1.000
_cell.angle_alpha   90.00
_cell.angle_beta   90.00
_cell.angle_gamma   90.00
#
_symmetry.space_group_name_H-M   'P 1'
#
loop_
_entity.id
_entity.type
_entity.pdbx_description
1 polymer ?
#
loop_
_entity_poly.entity_id
_entity_poly.type
_entity_poly.pdbx_seq_one_letter_code
_entity_poly.pdbx_strand_id
1 'polypeptide(L)'
;MRSFSIESNGRIENTAVYYNGEQLGGIKEIFLNLEEDGTFDAVIRYEGSDKNMYTKQIFQDYFENIKIRPAAFDEEEAQNLQLLTIESDGEIENTVVFRNDQSLDGLISLLVHIKNGVAKDGGIKALFNRAPDTSEPVTFRAELTFRNDDDSTQVEGVFA
;
A
#
# COMPACT_ATOMS: atom_id res chain seq x y z
N MET A 1 -13.86 10.46 4.10
CA MET A 1 -13.09 9.26 3.74
C MET A 1 -11.62 9.53 3.99
N ARG A 2 -10.87 8.52 4.39
CA ARG A 2 -9.41 8.60 4.53
C ARG A 2 -8.80 8.28 3.17
N SER A 3 -7.68 8.93 2.84
CA SER A 3 -6.95 8.70 1.61
C SER A 3 -5.60 8.06 1.94
N PHE A 4 -5.26 6.98 1.27
CA PHE A 4 -3.96 6.33 1.34
C PHE A 4 -3.37 6.22 -0.06
N SER A 5 -2.17 6.75 -0.24
CA SER A 5 -1.53 6.79 -1.55
C SER A 5 -0.14 6.21 -1.53
N ILE A 6 0.24 5.57 -2.63
CA ILE A 6 1.58 5.07 -2.90
C ILE A 6 2.02 5.66 -4.22
N GLU A 7 3.18 6.29 -4.23
CA GLU A 7 3.79 6.86 -5.43
C GLU A 7 5.11 6.15 -5.71
N SER A 8 5.22 5.53 -6.88
CA SER A 8 6.38 4.71 -7.23
C SER A 8 6.54 4.46 -8.72
N ASN A 9 7.73 4.01 -9.11
CA ASN A 9 8.04 3.42 -10.43
C ASN A 9 8.26 1.89 -10.36
N GLY A 10 7.74 1.24 -9.32
CA GLY A 10 7.88 -0.20 -9.12
C GLY A 10 9.12 -0.61 -8.32
N ARG A 11 9.87 0.35 -7.76
CA ARG A 11 11.09 0.10 -6.97
C ARG A 11 10.99 0.66 -5.56
N ILE A 12 11.50 -0.09 -4.59
CA ILE A 12 11.39 0.26 -3.16
C ILE A 12 12.14 1.55 -2.83
N GLU A 13 13.30 1.77 -3.44
CA GLU A 13 14.07 3.01 -3.28
C GLU A 13 13.29 4.25 -3.75
N ASN A 14 12.39 4.05 -4.73
CA ASN A 14 11.55 5.08 -5.33
C ASN A 14 10.10 4.81 -4.95
N THR A 15 9.83 4.71 -3.65
CA THR A 15 8.47 4.56 -3.12
C THR A 15 8.21 5.57 -2.02
N ALA A 16 7.23 6.44 -2.25
CA ALA A 16 6.64 7.29 -1.24
C ALA A 16 5.24 6.79 -0.87
N VAL A 17 4.86 7.02 0.39
CA VAL A 17 3.58 6.59 0.95
C VAL A 17 2.98 7.80 1.64
N TYR A 18 1.72 8.04 1.40
CA TYR A 18 0.99 9.21 1.91
C TYR A 18 -0.30 8.76 2.60
N TYR A 19 -0.69 9.50 3.64
CA TYR A 19 -1.97 9.32 4.29
C TYR A 19 -2.60 10.70 4.49
N ASN A 20 -3.78 10.91 3.91
CA ASN A 20 -4.47 12.20 3.85
C ASN A 20 -3.56 13.35 3.34
N GLY A 21 -2.71 13.06 2.35
CA GLY A 21 -1.77 14.02 1.76
C GLY A 21 -0.46 14.22 2.53
N GLU A 22 -0.32 13.67 3.74
CA GLU A 22 0.95 13.74 4.49
C GLU A 22 1.83 12.55 4.18
N GLN A 23 3.10 12.80 3.83
CA GLN A 23 4.03 11.72 3.55
C GLN A 23 4.50 11.01 4.83
N LEU A 24 4.36 9.69 4.83
CA LEU A 24 4.73 8.83 5.94
C LEU A 24 6.18 8.35 5.82
N GLY A 25 6.84 8.22 6.98
CA GLY A 25 8.17 7.68 7.14
C GLY A 25 8.19 6.42 7.99
N GLY A 26 9.28 5.65 7.92
CA GLY A 26 9.47 4.45 8.75
C GLY A 26 8.64 3.23 8.33
N ILE A 27 7.97 3.29 7.18
CA ILE A 27 7.18 2.19 6.63
C ILE A 27 8.08 0.98 6.35
N LYS A 28 7.64 -0.20 6.80
CA LYS A 28 8.36 -1.48 6.64
C LYS A 28 7.60 -2.45 5.74
N GLU A 29 6.28 -2.46 5.84
CA GLU A 29 5.42 -3.36 5.07
C GLU A 29 4.08 -2.69 4.80
N ILE A 30 3.56 -2.82 3.58
CA ILE A 30 2.20 -2.48 3.19
C ILE A 30 1.61 -3.73 2.57
N PHE A 31 0.39 -4.07 3.00
CA PHE A 31 -0.40 -5.13 2.42
C PHE A 31 -1.82 -4.61 2.16
N LEU A 32 -2.19 -4.55 0.89
CA LEU A 32 -3.55 -4.25 0.43
C LEU A 32 -4.02 -5.48 -0.36
N ASN A 33 -5.16 -6.04 0.03
CA ASN A 33 -5.89 -7.03 -0.76
C ASN A 33 -7.37 -6.62 -0.76
N LEU A 34 -7.80 -6.02 -1.86
CA LEU A 34 -9.18 -5.58 -2.05
C LEU A 34 -9.78 -6.43 -3.17
N GLU A 35 -10.93 -7.05 -2.93
CA GLU A 35 -11.61 -7.88 -3.93
C GLU A 35 -13.11 -7.53 -3.97
N GLU A 36 -13.69 -7.56 -5.18
CA GLU A 36 -15.12 -7.29 -5.44
C GLU A 36 -16.06 -8.18 -4.60
N ASP A 37 -15.57 -9.34 -4.14
CA ASP A 37 -16.36 -10.32 -3.37
C ASP A 37 -16.53 -9.98 -1.88
N GLY A 38 -15.94 -8.88 -1.41
CA GLY A 38 -16.03 -8.43 -0.02
C GLY A 38 -14.71 -8.47 0.73
N THR A 39 -13.62 -8.98 0.15
CA THR A 39 -12.32 -8.97 0.81
C THR A 39 -11.76 -7.55 0.92
N PHE A 40 -11.44 -7.12 2.14
CA PHE A 40 -10.86 -5.81 2.43
C PHE A 40 -9.75 -5.92 3.49
N ASP A 41 -8.55 -6.29 3.06
CA ASP A 41 -7.35 -6.27 3.90
C ASP A 41 -6.52 -5.02 3.57
N ALA A 42 -6.35 -4.12 4.53
CA ALA A 42 -5.56 -2.90 4.34
C ALA A 42 -4.66 -2.64 5.54
N VAL A 43 -3.49 -3.25 5.54
CA VAL A 43 -2.57 -3.26 6.70
C VAL A 43 -1.27 -2.54 6.38
N ILE A 44 -0.82 -1.72 7.32
CA ILE A 44 0.49 -1.08 7.28
C ILE A 44 1.30 -1.43 8.52
N ARG A 45 2.59 -1.71 8.32
CA ARG A 45 3.57 -1.89 9.38
C ARG A 45 4.66 -0.82 9.29
N TYR A 46 4.94 -0.16 10.40
CA TYR A 46 5.91 0.94 10.44
C TYR A 46 6.66 1.00 11.78
N GLU A 47 7.86 1.59 11.74
CA GLU A 47 8.63 1.96 12.93
C GLU A 47 8.29 3.40 13.32
N GLY A 48 7.70 3.59 14.51
CA GLY A 48 7.35 4.90 15.05
C GLY A 48 8.55 5.79 15.38
N SER A 49 8.30 7.06 15.69
CA SER A 49 9.30 8.02 16.18
C SER A 49 9.93 7.59 17.51
N ASP A 50 9.19 6.80 18.30
CA ASP A 50 9.61 6.18 19.55
C ASP A 50 10.39 4.86 19.38
N LYS A 51 10.68 4.47 18.13
CA LYS A 51 11.39 3.23 17.75
C LYS A 51 10.60 1.94 17.96
N ASN A 52 9.32 2.01 18.34
CA ASN A 52 8.48 0.83 18.42
C ASN A 52 7.92 0.44 17.04
N MET A 53 7.67 -0.85 16.85
CA MET A 53 7.02 -1.37 15.65
C MET A 53 5.50 -1.40 15.85
N TYR A 54 4.78 -0.84 14.89
CA TYR A 54 3.31 -0.80 14.86
C TYR A 54 2.78 -1.53 13.64
N THR A 55 1.65 -2.21 13.82
CA THR A 55 0.83 -2.77 12.73
C THR A 55 -0.57 -2.20 12.90
N LYS A 56 -1.13 -1.59 11.85
CA LYS A 56 -2.40 -0.87 11.89
C LYS A 56 -3.24 -1.18 10.65
N GLN A 57 -4.56 -1.19 10.83
CA GLN A 57 -5.52 -1.13 9.75
C GLN A 57 -5.58 0.29 9.21
N ILE A 58 -5.24 0.48 7.93
CA ILE A 58 -5.01 1.78 7.31
C ILE A 58 -6.24 2.71 7.42
N PHE A 59 -7.42 2.17 7.17
CA PHE A 59 -8.65 2.97 7.10
C PHE A 59 -9.46 2.99 8.39
N GLN A 60 -9.10 2.17 9.40
CA GLN A 60 -9.85 2.04 10.64
C GLN A 60 -9.09 2.60 11.85
N ASP A 61 -7.78 2.35 11.93
CA ASP A 61 -7.00 2.67 13.13
C ASP A 61 -6.41 4.10 13.10
N TYR A 62 -5.96 4.56 14.26
CA TYR A 62 -5.07 5.71 14.38
C TYR A 62 -3.60 5.29 14.31
N PHE A 63 -2.78 6.08 13.61
CA PHE A 63 -1.35 5.84 13.48
C PHE A 63 -0.57 6.52 14.63
N GLU A 64 -0.43 5.80 15.73
CA GLU A 64 0.38 6.23 16.88
C GLU A 64 1.85 6.43 16.49
N ASN A 65 2.45 7.53 16.95
CA ASN A 65 3.89 7.83 16.78
C ASN A 65 4.39 7.75 15.33
N ILE A 66 3.52 7.90 14.32
CA ILE A 66 3.92 7.84 12.92
C ILE A 66 4.87 8.99 12.58
N LYS A 67 5.92 8.68 11.83
CA LYS A 67 6.87 9.69 11.35
C LYS A 67 6.26 10.38 10.14
N ILE A 68 6.14 11.71 10.18
CA ILE A 68 5.84 12.52 9.01
C ILE A 68 7.17 13.04 8.43
N ARG A 69 7.28 13.03 7.10
CA ARG A 69 8.46 13.56 6.38
C ARG A 69 8.04 14.56 5.31
N PRO A 70 8.93 15.49 4.92
CA PRO A 70 8.70 16.31 3.72
C PRO A 70 8.67 15.43 2.47
N ALA A 71 8.12 16.00 1.39
CA ALA A 71 8.05 15.40 0.06
C ALA A 71 9.40 14.76 -0.33
N ALA A 72 9.37 13.50 -0.76
CA ALA A 72 10.57 12.76 -1.15
C ALA A 72 11.01 13.04 -2.59
N PHE A 73 10.09 13.52 -3.43
CA PHE A 73 10.31 13.75 -4.84
C PHE A 73 10.02 15.20 -5.20
N ASP A 74 10.84 15.77 -6.06
CA ASP A 74 10.52 17.04 -6.70
C ASP A 74 9.60 16.84 -7.93
N GLU A 75 9.22 17.95 -8.58
CA GLU A 75 8.31 17.92 -9.74
C GLU A 75 8.89 17.13 -10.94
N GLU A 76 10.21 17.09 -11.10
CA GLU A 76 10.85 16.37 -12.21
C GLU A 76 10.90 14.87 -11.92
N GLU A 77 11.22 14.49 -10.69
CA GLU A 77 11.22 13.10 -10.24
C GLU A 77 9.80 12.51 -10.29
N ALA A 78 8.79 13.26 -9.81
CA ALA A 78 7.40 12.83 -9.77
C ALA A 78 6.81 12.54 -11.16
N GLN A 79 7.27 13.21 -12.22
CA GLN A 79 6.83 12.95 -13.60
C GLN A 79 7.12 11.53 -14.09
N ASN A 80 8.07 10.84 -13.46
CA ASN A 80 8.47 9.48 -13.82
C ASN A 80 7.86 8.43 -12.89
N LEU A 81 6.97 8.83 -11.98
CA LEU A 81 6.30 7.95 -11.03
C LEU A 81 4.84 7.73 -11.43
N GLN A 82 4.25 6.71 -10.83
CA GLN A 82 2.82 6.43 -10.89
C GLN A 82 2.25 6.58 -9.49
N LEU A 83 1.09 7.22 -9.39
CA LEU A 83 0.37 7.42 -8.14
C LEU A 83 -0.81 6.45 -8.07
N LEU A 84 -0.82 5.58 -7.07
CA LEU A 84 -1.99 4.79 -6.67
C LEU A 84 -2.60 5.45 -5.45
N THR A 85 -3.89 5.78 -5.49
CA THR A 85 -4.62 6.36 -4.35
C THR A 85 -5.85 5.52 -4.06
N ILE A 86 -6.09 5.21 -2.78
CA ILE A 86 -7.28 4.52 -2.30
C ILE A 86 -7.97 5.47 -1.32
N GLU A 87 -9.23 5.80 -1.61
CA GLU A 87 -10.11 6.53 -0.70
C GLU A 87 -11.14 5.57 -0.13
N SER A 88 -11.21 5.46 1.20
CA SER A 88 -12.09 4.50 1.86
C SER A 88 -12.45 4.91 3.28
N ASP A 89 -13.54 4.35 3.81
CA ASP A 89 -13.89 4.35 5.24
C ASP A 89 -13.55 3.01 5.93
N GLY A 90 -13.02 2.03 5.19
CA GLY A 90 -12.70 0.68 5.66
C GLY A 90 -13.64 -0.40 5.15
N GLU A 91 -14.66 -0.06 4.36
CA GLU A 91 -15.59 -1.01 3.72
C GLU A 91 -15.42 -0.98 2.19
N ILE A 92 -15.55 -2.13 1.52
CA ILE A 92 -15.31 -2.23 0.07
C ILE A 92 -16.34 -1.43 -0.73
N GLU A 93 -17.59 -1.37 -0.27
CA GLU A 93 -18.69 -0.65 -0.94
C GLU A 93 -18.48 0.87 -0.96
N ASN A 94 -17.67 1.38 -0.03
CA ASN A 94 -17.32 2.79 0.09
C ASN A 94 -15.84 3.03 -0.24
N THR A 95 -15.28 2.23 -1.16
CA THR A 95 -13.89 2.33 -1.59
C THR A 95 -13.78 2.73 -3.05
N VAL A 96 -12.93 3.72 -3.33
CA VAL A 96 -12.58 4.14 -4.70
C VAL A 96 -11.07 4.09 -4.86
N VAL A 97 -10.62 3.49 -5.97
CA VAL A 97 -9.20 3.37 -6.31
C VAL A 97 -8.91 4.23 -7.54
N PHE A 98 -7.83 5.00 -7.45
CA PHE A 98 -7.36 5.90 -8.48
C PHE A 98 -5.95 5.54 -8.92
N ARG A 99 -5.66 5.67 -10.21
CA ARG A 99 -4.31 5.68 -10.76
C ARG A 99 -4.07 7.02 -11.45
N ASN A 100 -3.05 7.77 -11.01
CA ASN A 100 -2.73 9.11 -11.49
C ASN A 100 -3.97 10.03 -11.54
N ASP A 101 -4.69 10.09 -10.42
CA ASP A 101 -5.92 10.87 -10.23
C ASP A 101 -7.11 10.48 -11.12
N GLN A 102 -7.02 9.35 -11.83
CA GLN A 102 -8.13 8.78 -12.61
C GLN A 102 -8.74 7.58 -11.88
N SER A 103 -10.06 7.60 -11.70
CA SER A 103 -10.81 6.46 -11.15
C SER A 103 -10.63 5.22 -12.03
N LEU A 104 -10.47 4.07 -11.41
CA LEU A 104 -10.31 2.78 -12.09
C LEU A 104 -11.66 2.05 -12.20
N ASP A 105 -12.40 2.33 -13.26
CA ASP A 105 -13.65 1.64 -13.55
C ASP A 105 -13.41 0.17 -13.93
N GLY A 106 -14.31 -0.74 -13.52
CA GLY A 106 -14.19 -2.17 -13.82
C GLY A 106 -13.11 -2.92 -13.03
N LEU A 107 -12.49 -2.27 -12.03
CA LEU A 107 -11.55 -2.90 -11.11
C LEU A 107 -12.28 -3.96 -10.26
N ILE A 108 -11.80 -5.20 -10.30
CA ILE A 108 -12.33 -6.31 -9.50
C ILE A 108 -11.39 -6.74 -8.38
N SER A 109 -10.08 -6.46 -8.50
CA SER A 109 -9.12 -6.74 -7.43
C SER A 109 -7.92 -5.81 -7.46
N LEU A 110 -7.46 -5.40 -6.28
CA LEU A 110 -6.19 -4.73 -6.04
C LEU A 110 -5.36 -5.55 -5.07
N LEU A 111 -4.16 -5.95 -5.49
CA LEU A 111 -3.16 -6.55 -4.62
C LEU A 111 -1.92 -5.66 -4.57
N VAL A 112 -1.57 -5.19 -3.38
CA VAL A 112 -0.28 -4.52 -3.12
C VAL A 112 0.40 -5.21 -1.95
N HIS A 113 1.59 -5.74 -2.19
CA HIS A 113 2.48 -6.21 -1.14
C HIS A 113 3.87 -5.62 -1.34
N ILE A 114 4.18 -4.61 -0.53
CA ILE A 114 5.48 -3.94 -0.51
C ILE A 114 6.12 -4.22 0.84
N LYS A 115 7.30 -4.82 0.83
CA LYS A 115 8.03 -5.20 2.04
C LYS A 115 9.50 -4.91 1.90
N ASN A 116 10.01 -4.11 2.83
CA ASN A 116 11.43 -3.83 2.91
C ASN A 116 12.12 -4.87 3.82
N GLY A 117 12.95 -5.74 3.23
CA GLY A 117 13.67 -6.83 3.89
C GLY A 117 14.77 -6.41 4.88
N VAL A 118 14.96 -5.11 5.13
CA VAL A 118 15.92 -4.61 6.13
C VAL A 118 15.38 -4.72 7.57
N ALA A 119 14.08 -5.01 7.76
CA ALA A 119 13.52 -5.26 9.08
C ALA A 119 13.95 -6.65 9.59
N LYS A 120 14.87 -6.69 10.56
CA LYS A 120 15.26 -7.93 11.29
C LYS A 120 14.13 -8.53 12.12
N ASP A 121 13.03 -7.81 12.30
CA ASP A 121 11.88 -8.24 13.06
C ASP A 121 10.79 -8.73 12.11
N GLY A 122 10.44 -10.01 12.19
CA GLY A 122 9.51 -10.72 11.30
C GLY A 122 8.27 -9.90 10.91
N GLY A 123 7.88 -10.01 9.64
CA GLY A 123 6.77 -9.29 9.03
C GLY A 123 5.40 -9.71 9.53
N ILE A 124 4.37 -9.22 8.85
CA ILE A 124 2.95 -9.45 9.20
C ILE A 124 2.63 -10.96 9.33
N LYS A 125 3.33 -11.82 8.57
CA LYS A 125 3.23 -13.29 8.67
C LYS A 125 3.53 -13.85 10.06
N ALA A 126 4.40 -13.22 10.86
CA ALA A 126 4.72 -13.67 12.21
C ALA A 126 3.55 -13.52 13.20
N LEU A 127 2.56 -12.67 12.89
CA LEU A 127 1.33 -12.56 13.67
C LEU A 127 0.34 -13.70 13.36
N PHE A 128 0.49 -14.37 12.22
CA PHE A 128 -0.39 -15.45 11.77
C PHE A 128 0.20 -16.86 11.96
N ASN A 129 1.50 -17.01 12.28
CA ASN A 129 2.09 -18.29 12.68
C ASN A 129 3.36 -18.14 13.56
N ARG A 130 3.47 -18.98 14.59
CA ARG A 130 4.61 -19.03 15.54
C ARG A 130 5.88 -19.59 14.89
N ALA A 131 6.74 -18.71 14.42
CA ALA A 131 8.22 -18.71 14.54
C ALA A 131 8.80 -17.68 13.55
N PRO A 132 9.66 -16.73 13.99
CA PRO A 132 10.38 -15.88 13.05
C PRO A 132 11.59 -16.66 12.52
N ASP A 133 11.62 -16.94 11.22
CA ASP A 133 12.78 -17.55 10.57
C ASP A 133 13.27 -16.71 9.40
N THR A 134 14.55 -16.36 9.45
CA THR A 134 15.38 -15.72 8.42
C THR A 134 14.91 -14.37 7.86
N SER A 135 15.86 -13.59 7.34
CA SER A 135 15.60 -12.33 6.62
C SER A 135 14.56 -12.56 5.53
N GLU A 136 13.32 -12.14 5.78
CA GLU A 136 12.25 -12.27 4.80
C GLU A 136 12.63 -11.51 3.52
N PRO A 137 12.33 -12.09 2.34
CA PRO A 137 12.72 -11.48 1.08
C PRO A 137 12.05 -10.11 0.92
N VAL A 138 12.83 -9.18 0.38
CA VAL A 138 12.32 -7.92 -0.16
C VAL A 138 11.22 -8.26 -1.19
N THR A 139 10.04 -7.66 -1.03
CA THR A 139 8.88 -7.93 -1.89
C THR A 139 8.36 -6.60 -2.44
N PHE A 140 8.13 -6.55 -3.75
CA PHE A 140 7.40 -5.46 -4.38
C PHE A 140 6.46 -6.09 -5.42
N ARG A 141 5.19 -6.21 -5.06
CA ARG A 141 4.13 -6.69 -5.94
C ARG A 141 2.98 -5.69 -5.86
N ALA A 142 2.51 -5.23 -7.01
CA ALA A 142 1.40 -4.29 -7.09
C ALA A 142 0.66 -4.56 -8.41
N GLU A 143 -0.51 -5.18 -8.30
CA GLU A 143 -1.30 -5.69 -9.41
C GLU A 143 -2.74 -5.22 -9.29
N LEU A 144 -3.33 -4.89 -10.44
CA LEU A 144 -4.74 -4.58 -10.63
C LEU A 144 -5.35 -5.69 -11.50
N THR A 145 -6.53 -6.15 -11.16
CA THR A 145 -7.30 -7.04 -12.02
C THR A 145 -8.59 -6.34 -12.44
N PHE A 146 -8.85 -6.29 -13.73
CA PHE A 146 -10.03 -5.68 -14.34
C PHE A 146 -10.95 -6.74 -14.95
N ARG A 147 -12.25 -6.47 -14.96
CA ARG A 147 -13.23 -7.20 -15.77
C ARG A 147 -13.52 -6.40 -17.05
N ASN A 148 -13.33 -7.04 -18.19
CA ASN A 148 -13.62 -6.48 -19.51
C ASN A 148 -15.10 -6.64 -19.88
N ASP A 149 -15.54 -5.95 -20.93
CA ASP A 149 -16.92 -6.02 -21.45
C ASP A 149 -17.36 -7.42 -21.89
N ASP A 150 -16.41 -8.32 -22.20
CA ASP A 150 -16.64 -9.70 -22.60
C ASP A 150 -16.55 -10.71 -21.44
N ASP A 151 -16.61 -10.23 -20.19
CA ASP A 151 -16.42 -10.96 -18.93
C ASP A 151 -15.02 -11.58 -18.75
N SER A 152 -14.06 -11.36 -19.67
CA SER A 152 -12.67 -11.76 -19.46
C SER A 152 -11.99 -10.89 -18.40
N THR A 153 -10.93 -11.42 -17.79
CA THR A 153 -10.13 -10.71 -16.80
C THR A 153 -8.75 -10.33 -17.33
N GLN A 154 -8.30 -9.13 -17.02
CA GLN A 154 -6.96 -8.64 -17.36
C GLN A 154 -6.22 -8.24 -16.09
N VAL A 155 -4.94 -8.64 -15.99
CA VAL A 155 -4.05 -8.24 -14.89
C VAL A 155 -3.04 -7.22 -15.39
N GLU A 156 -2.87 -6.15 -14.64
CA GLU A 156 -1.93 -5.07 -14.94
C GLU A 156 -1.04 -4.74 -13.74
N GLY A 157 0.20 -4.33 -14.00
CA GLY A 157 1.05 -3.76 -12.96
C GLY A 157 0.63 -2.33 -12.63
N VAL A 158 0.63 -1.98 -11.33
CA VAL A 158 0.26 -0.63 -10.88
C VAL A 158 1.31 0.42 -11.27
N PHE A 159 2.59 0.10 -11.06
CA PHE A 159 3.71 1.07 -11.14
C PHE A 159 4.71 0.76 -12.27
N ALA A 160 4.33 -0.12 -13.21
CA ALA A 160 5.17 -0.58 -14.32
C ALA A 160 4.83 0.12 -15.65
#